data_AF-G7MK08-F1
#
_entry.id   AF-G7MK08-F1
#
_cell.length_a   1.000
_cell.length_b   1.000
_cell.length_c   1.000
_cell.angle_alpha   90.00
_cell.angle_beta   90.00
_cell.angle_gamma   90.00
#
_symmetry.space_group_name_H-M   'P 1'
#
loop_
_entity.id
_entity.type
_entity.pdbx_description
1 polymer ?
#
loop_
_entity_poly.entity_id
_entity_poly.type
_entity_poly.pdbx_seq_one_letter_code
_entity_poly.pdbx_strand_id
1 'polypeptide(L)'
;MEYETHGPVSEECRVAINRVASYELHVSDAYLSMACYYSEDVRMPPFAKFFAEQAELKREHAKQFLRYLRKREGVVCLPVIKRPDIDNWGSGLQALKSAVQLENILTNVLQDLKITATKDNETGLVDFVKEFIDKQTGSIAFLEYHQKLLEESLQQEGLSAKSAESAERRPVC
;
A
#
# COMPACT_ATOMS: atom_id res chain seq x y z
N MET A 1 14.99 11.84 -18.84
CA MET A 1 14.63 10.90 -19.92
C MET A 1 13.31 11.37 -20.48
N GLU A 2 13.32 12.06 -21.62
CA GLU A 2 12.11 12.59 -22.25
C GLU A 2 11.46 11.48 -23.07
N TYR A 3 10.39 10.87 -22.56
CA TYR A 3 9.55 9.97 -23.35
C TYR A 3 8.90 10.78 -24.48
N GLU A 4 9.08 10.33 -25.73
CA GLU A 4 8.39 10.83 -26.92
C GLU A 4 6.91 11.07 -26.62
N THR A 5 6.44 12.29 -26.90
CA THR A 5 5.04 12.67 -26.68
C THR A 5 4.19 12.09 -27.79
N HIS A 6 3.80 10.82 -27.64
CA HIS A 6 2.66 10.27 -28.36
C HIS A 6 1.39 11.02 -27.94
N GLY A 7 0.45 11.17 -28.87
CA GLY A 7 -0.82 11.87 -28.68
C GLY A 7 -1.69 11.28 -27.55
N PRO A 8 -2.96 11.69 -27.42
CA PRO A 8 -3.80 11.27 -26.30
C PRO A 8 -3.90 9.75 -26.19
N VAL A 9 -3.87 9.26 -24.95
CA VAL A 9 -4.14 7.85 -24.65
C VAL A 9 -5.59 7.50 -24.99
N SER A 10 -5.88 6.21 -25.21
CA SER A 10 -7.25 5.71 -25.35
C SER A 10 -8.14 6.09 -24.16
N GLU A 11 -9.46 6.07 -24.36
CA GLU A 11 -10.42 6.32 -23.29
C GLU A 11 -10.28 5.28 -22.16
N GLU A 12 -10.11 4.02 -22.52
CA GLU A 12 -9.91 2.91 -21.60
C GLU A 12 -8.65 3.09 -20.76
N CYS A 13 -7.53 3.48 -21.38
CA CYS A 13 -6.30 3.81 -20.68
C CYS A 13 -6.46 5.04 -19.78
N ARG A 14 -7.15 6.08 -20.26
CA ARG A 14 -7.44 7.29 -19.45
C ARG A 14 -8.23 6.95 -18.20
N VAL A 15 -9.28 6.15 -18.31
CA VAL A 15 -10.09 5.70 -17.17
C VAL A 15 -9.25 4.87 -16.21
N ALA A 16 -8.45 3.94 -16.73
CA ALA A 16 -7.58 3.09 -15.91
C ALA A 16 -6.49 3.90 -15.18
N ILE A 17 -5.88 4.90 -15.81
CA ILE A 17 -4.90 5.79 -15.15
C ILE A 17 -5.55 6.58 -14.01
N ASN A 18 -6.76 7.14 -14.23
CA ASN A 18 -7.50 7.83 -13.17
C ASN A 18 -7.85 6.90 -12.01
N ARG A 19 -8.18 5.63 -12.30
CA ARG A 19 -8.45 4.61 -11.28
C ARG A 19 -7.21 4.30 -10.45
N VAL A 20 -6.04 4.13 -11.09
CA VAL A 20 -4.77 3.94 -10.37
C VAL A 20 -4.47 5.15 -9.49
N ALA A 21 -4.54 6.37 -10.03
CA ALA A 21 -4.27 7.58 -9.26
C ALA A 21 -5.22 7.74 -8.06
N SER A 22 -6.50 7.41 -8.21
CA SER A 22 -7.46 7.42 -7.10
C SER A 22 -7.15 6.34 -6.07
N TYR A 23 -6.76 5.13 -6.50
CA TYR A 23 -6.41 4.04 -5.58
C TYR A 23 -5.11 4.33 -4.82
N GLU A 24 -4.10 4.94 -5.45
CA GLU A 24 -2.89 5.43 -4.77
C GLU A 24 -3.22 6.48 -3.69
N LEU A 25 -4.16 7.40 -3.97
CA LEU A 25 -4.65 8.35 -2.95
C LEU A 25 -5.39 7.64 -1.82
N HIS A 26 -6.22 6.64 -2.13
CA HIS A 26 -6.90 5.83 -1.13
C HIS A 26 -5.91 5.10 -0.20
N VAL A 27 -4.85 4.50 -0.76
CA VAL A 27 -3.80 3.86 0.02
C VAL A 27 -3.00 4.88 0.84
N SER A 28 -2.73 6.07 0.27
CA SER A 28 -2.11 7.20 1.00
C SER A 28 -2.94 7.60 2.23
N ASP A 29 -4.25 7.76 2.07
CA ASP A 29 -5.16 8.13 3.16
C ASP A 29 -5.24 7.03 4.23
N ALA A 30 -5.23 5.75 3.82
CA ALA A 30 -5.20 4.62 4.74
C ALA A 30 -3.91 4.60 5.57
N TYR A 31 -2.74 4.79 4.94
CA TYR A 31 -1.47 4.88 5.66
C TYR A 31 -1.41 6.11 6.57
N LEU A 32 -1.93 7.26 6.14
CA LEU A 32 -2.00 8.44 7.02
C LEU A 32 -2.89 8.17 8.23
N SER A 33 -4.01 7.48 8.05
CA SER A 33 -4.88 7.02 9.15
C SER A 33 -4.13 6.13 10.13
N MET A 34 -3.36 5.15 9.63
CA MET A 34 -2.53 4.28 10.46
C MET A 34 -1.47 5.08 11.22
N ALA A 35 -0.81 6.04 10.55
CA ALA A 35 0.20 6.88 11.16
C ALA A 35 -0.35 7.69 12.33
N CYS A 36 -1.54 8.30 12.17
CA CYS A 36 -2.23 9.02 13.23
C CYS A 36 -2.65 8.10 14.38
N TYR A 37 -3.16 6.91 14.08
CA TYR A 37 -3.56 5.96 15.11
C TYR A 37 -2.38 5.51 15.98
N TYR A 38 -1.21 5.26 15.38
CA TYR A 38 -0.01 4.85 16.13
C TYR A 38 0.79 6.02 16.71
N SER A 39 0.51 7.28 16.35
CA SER A 39 1.20 8.43 16.95
C SER A 39 0.75 8.71 18.38
N GLU A 40 -0.44 8.22 18.76
CA GLU A 40 -0.97 8.31 20.13
C GLU A 40 -0.31 7.30 21.10
N ASP A 41 0.28 6.20 20.60
CA ASP A 41 0.94 5.19 21.43
C ASP A 41 2.46 5.37 21.46
N VAL A 42 2.98 5.90 22.57
CA VAL A 42 4.42 6.12 22.83
C VAL A 42 5.26 4.83 22.76
N ARG A 43 4.63 3.65 22.79
CA ARG A 43 5.31 2.34 22.73
C ARG A 43 5.54 1.84 21.30
N MET A 44 4.93 2.46 20.28
CA MET A 44 5.03 2.04 18.88
C MET A 44 5.60 3.11 17.90
N PRO A 45 6.62 3.91 18.28
CA PRO A 45 7.09 5.02 17.45
C PRO A 45 7.58 4.64 16.03
N PRO A 46 8.15 3.44 15.76
CA PRO A 46 8.55 3.08 14.39
C PRO A 46 7.37 2.97 13.42
N PHE A 47 6.19 2.55 13.88
CA PHE A 47 5.02 2.35 13.02
C PHE A 47 4.42 3.67 12.54
N ALA A 48 4.27 4.65 13.44
CA ALA A 48 3.73 5.96 13.09
C ALA A 48 4.59 6.63 12.00
N LYS A 49 5.92 6.61 12.16
CA LYS A 49 6.86 7.15 11.19
C LYS A 49 6.80 6.40 9.86
N PHE A 50 6.88 5.07 9.89
CA PHE A 50 6.83 4.24 8.69
C PHE A 50 5.58 4.52 7.85
N PHE A 51 4.40 4.49 8.48
CA PHE A 51 3.15 4.73 7.77
C PHE A 51 3.02 6.17 7.27
N ALA A 52 3.54 7.16 7.99
CA ALA A 52 3.58 8.53 7.48
C ALA A 52 4.43 8.64 6.20
N GLU A 53 5.59 7.99 6.16
CA GLU A 53 6.46 7.96 4.98
C GLU A 53 5.79 7.23 3.79
N GLN A 54 5.11 6.12 4.05
CA GLN A 54 4.32 5.41 3.02
C GLN A 54 3.16 6.27 2.50
N ALA A 55 2.48 7.01 3.37
CA ALA A 55 1.41 7.90 2.97
C ALA A 55 1.90 8.97 1.98
N GLU A 56 3.05 9.61 2.25
CA GLU A 56 3.64 10.59 1.34
C GLU A 56 4.07 9.96 0.02
N LEU A 57 4.70 8.78 0.06
CA LEU A 57 5.15 8.07 -1.14
C LEU A 57 3.99 7.76 -2.09
N LYS A 58 2.89 7.19 -1.58
CA LYS A 58 1.70 6.85 -2.37
C LYS A 58 1.03 8.10 -2.95
N ARG A 59 1.02 9.20 -2.19
CA ARG A 59 0.53 10.49 -2.70
C ARG A 59 1.36 11.01 -3.86
N GLU A 60 2.69 10.83 -3.81
CA GLU A 60 3.55 11.22 -4.92
C GLU A 60 3.38 10.30 -6.14
N HIS A 61 3.17 8.99 -5.94
CA HIS A 61 2.82 8.08 -7.04
C HIS A 61 1.52 8.51 -7.74
N ALA A 62 0.46 8.83 -6.98
CA ALA A 62 -0.78 9.36 -7.55
C ALA A 62 -0.52 10.59 -8.43
N LYS A 63 0.30 11.54 -7.95
CA LYS A 63 0.68 12.73 -8.73
C LYS A 63 1.46 12.36 -9.98
N GLN A 64 2.34 11.35 -9.95
CA GLN A 64 3.07 10.89 -11.14
C GLN A 64 2.11 10.35 -12.21
N PHE A 65 1.11 9.55 -11.85
CA PHE A 65 0.06 9.10 -12.78
C PHE A 65 -0.75 10.26 -13.36
N LEU A 66 -1.13 11.23 -12.52
CA LEU A 66 -1.84 12.42 -12.98
C LEU A 66 -1.00 13.29 -13.93
N ARG A 67 0.29 13.48 -13.63
CA ARG A 67 1.22 14.20 -14.51
C ARG A 67 1.41 13.46 -15.82
N TYR A 68 1.54 12.12 -15.79
CA TYR A 68 1.59 11.30 -17.00
C TYR A 68 0.35 11.53 -17.86
N LEU A 69 -0.84 11.45 -17.26
CA LEU A 69 -2.10 11.66 -17.97
C LEU A 69 -2.19 13.06 -18.59
N ARG A 70 -1.81 14.09 -17.83
CA ARG A 70 -1.79 15.48 -18.34
C ARG A 70 -0.77 15.68 -19.46
N LYS A 71 0.40 15.02 -19.40
CA LYS A 71 1.40 15.04 -20.47
C LYS A 71 0.85 14.41 -21.77
N ARG A 72 -0.03 13.42 -21.64
CA ARG A 72 -0.76 12.79 -22.76
C ARG A 72 -2.09 13.48 -23.05
N GLU A 73 -2.23 14.76 -22.71
CA GLU A 73 -3.43 15.59 -22.94
C GLU A 73 -4.75 15.00 -22.40
N GLY A 74 -4.67 14.07 -21.46
CA GLY A 74 -5.82 13.38 -20.89
C GLY A 74 -6.57 14.22 -19.87
N VAL A 75 -7.87 13.95 -19.76
CA VAL A 75 -8.75 14.55 -18.76
C VAL A 75 -8.64 13.80 -17.43
N VAL A 76 -8.35 14.55 -16.37
CA VAL A 76 -8.34 14.06 -14.99
C VAL A 76 -9.77 13.99 -14.47
N CYS A 77 -10.20 12.79 -14.08
CA CYS A 77 -11.50 12.49 -13.50
C CYS A 77 -11.30 11.38 -12.47
N LEU A 78 -10.88 11.75 -11.26
CA LEU A 78 -10.62 10.80 -10.18
C LEU A 78 -11.95 10.20 -9.69
N PRO A 79 -12.15 8.88 -9.76
CA PRO A 79 -13.32 8.26 -9.16
C PRO A 79 -13.29 8.41 -7.64
N VAL A 80 -14.46 8.56 -7.03
CA VAL A 80 -14.59 8.58 -5.57
C VAL A 80 -14.39 7.17 -5.05
N ILE A 81 -13.36 6.96 -4.23
CA ILE A 81 -13.16 5.73 -3.47
C ILE A 81 -13.41 6.08 -2.02
N LYS A 82 -14.41 5.42 -1.42
CA LYS A 82 -14.71 5.63 -0.02
C LYS A 82 -13.48 5.26 0.81
N ARG A 83 -13.05 6.16 1.71
CA ARG A 83 -12.04 5.85 2.71
C ARG A 83 -12.49 4.60 3.49
N PRO A 84 -11.57 3.72 3.91
CA PRO A 84 -11.94 2.64 4.82
C PRO A 84 -12.52 3.27 6.10
N ASP A 85 -13.70 2.81 6.53
CA ASP A 85 -14.31 3.20 7.82
C ASP A 85 -13.52 2.51 8.96
N ILE A 86 -12.23 2.83 9.08
CA ILE A 86 -11.30 2.20 10.01
C ILE A 86 -10.69 3.31 10.86
N ASP A 87 -11.33 3.56 12.00
CA ASP A 87 -10.83 4.46 13.04
C ASP A 87 -9.92 3.73 14.04
N ASN A 88 -9.85 2.40 13.95
CA ASN A 88 -9.04 1.54 14.81
C ASN A 88 -8.29 0.49 13.97
N TRP A 89 -6.96 0.62 13.92
CA TRP A 89 -6.09 -0.30 13.18
C TRP A 89 -5.58 -1.48 14.02
N GLY A 90 -5.96 -1.53 15.30
CA GLY A 90 -5.68 -2.63 16.20
C GLY A 90 -4.19 -2.77 16.54
N SER A 91 -3.73 -4.00 16.68
CA SER A 91 -2.31 -4.29 16.93
C SER A 91 -1.46 -4.02 15.69
N GLY A 92 -0.15 -3.82 15.88
CA GLY A 92 0.77 -3.64 14.75
C GLY A 92 0.70 -4.78 13.72
N LEU A 93 0.38 -6.00 14.16
CA LEU A 93 0.16 -7.14 13.26
C LEU A 93 -1.10 -6.97 12.40
N GLN A 94 -2.20 -6.47 12.99
CA GLN A 94 -3.43 -6.21 12.24
C GLN A 94 -3.19 -5.10 11.21
N ALA A 95 -2.49 -4.02 11.58
CA ALA A 95 -2.14 -2.96 10.65
C ALA A 95 -1.25 -3.44 9.50
N LEU A 96 -0.23 -4.27 9.76
CA LEU A 96 0.61 -4.84 8.69
C LEU A 96 -0.20 -5.73 7.74
N LYS A 97 -1.12 -6.55 8.26
CA LYS A 97 -2.03 -7.35 7.42
C LYS A 97 -2.90 -6.48 6.53
N SER A 98 -3.46 -5.40 7.08
CA SER A 98 -4.24 -4.44 6.30
C SER A 98 -3.38 -3.73 5.24
N ALA A 99 -2.14 -3.35 5.57
CA ALA A 99 -1.21 -2.78 4.60
C ALA A 99 -0.91 -3.74 3.45
N VAL A 100 -0.60 -5.01 3.72
CA VAL A 100 -0.39 -6.04 2.69
C VAL A 100 -1.62 -6.20 1.80
N GLN A 101 -2.83 -6.18 2.36
CA GLN A 101 -4.07 -6.25 1.59
C GLN A 101 -4.25 -5.05 0.65
N LEU A 102 -4.03 -3.83 1.16
CA LEU A 102 -4.10 -2.60 0.36
C LEU A 102 -3.10 -2.63 -0.80
N GLU A 103 -1.85 -3.03 -0.53
CA GLU A 103 -0.80 -3.12 -1.55
C GLU A 103 -1.07 -4.19 -2.61
N ASN A 104 -1.66 -5.32 -2.22
CA ASN A 104 -2.07 -6.36 -3.16
C ASN A 104 -3.20 -5.88 -4.09
N ILE A 105 -4.19 -5.15 -3.56
CA ILE A 105 -5.25 -4.58 -4.40
C ILE A 105 -4.68 -3.51 -5.33
N LEU A 106 -3.79 -2.63 -4.84
CA LEU A 106 -3.10 -1.65 -5.69
C LEU A 106 -2.32 -2.33 -6.81
N THR A 107 -1.64 -3.45 -6.52
CA THR A 107 -0.93 -4.24 -7.52
C THR A 107 -1.88 -4.77 -8.59
N ASN A 108 -3.06 -5.28 -8.22
CA ASN A 108 -4.06 -5.71 -9.20
C ASN A 108 -4.55 -4.53 -10.07
N VAL A 109 -4.78 -3.36 -9.47
CA VAL A 109 -5.19 -2.15 -10.21
C VAL A 109 -4.11 -1.68 -11.19
N LEU A 110 -2.82 -1.82 -10.83
CA LEU A 110 -1.70 -1.55 -11.74
C LEU A 110 -1.59 -2.60 -12.87
N GLN A 111 -1.80 -3.88 -12.57
CA GLN A 111 -1.80 -4.95 -13.58
C GLN A 111 -2.94 -4.76 -14.58
N ASP A 112 -4.14 -4.39 -14.11
CA ASP A 112 -5.28 -4.05 -14.96
C ASP A 112 -4.92 -2.92 -15.94
N LEU A 113 -4.28 -1.85 -15.45
CA LEU A 113 -3.81 -0.76 -16.30
C LEU A 113 -2.78 -1.26 -17.34
N LYS A 114 -1.80 -2.07 -16.93
CA LYS A 114 -0.81 -2.63 -17.84
C LYS A 114 -1.45 -3.49 -18.93
N ILE A 115 -2.44 -4.31 -18.57
CA ILE A 115 -3.20 -5.15 -19.52
C ILE A 115 -3.95 -4.27 -20.52
N THR A 116 -4.65 -3.23 -20.06
CA THR A 116 -5.36 -2.28 -20.95
C THR A 116 -4.38 -1.57 -21.88
N ALA A 117 -3.28 -1.03 -21.35
CA ALA A 117 -2.24 -0.39 -22.15
C ALA A 117 -1.64 -1.32 -23.21
N THR A 118 -1.44 -2.60 -22.86
CA THR A 118 -0.91 -3.60 -23.80
C THR A 118 -1.91 -3.90 -24.91
N LYS A 119 -3.20 -4.03 -24.60
CA LYS A 119 -4.27 -4.25 -25.59
C LYS A 119 -4.38 -3.09 -26.59
N ASP A 120 -4.18 -1.87 -26.10
CA ASP A 120 -4.27 -0.65 -26.91
C ASP A 120 -2.95 -0.30 -27.62
N ASN A 121 -1.92 -1.14 -27.51
CA ASN A 121 -0.57 -0.91 -28.06
C ASN A 121 0.10 0.38 -27.53
N GLU A 122 -0.24 0.80 -26.30
CA GLU A 122 0.33 1.95 -25.61
C GLU A 122 1.67 1.60 -24.95
N THR A 123 2.70 1.35 -25.76
CA THR A 123 4.02 0.86 -25.29
C THR A 123 4.65 1.77 -24.23
N GLY A 124 4.59 3.10 -24.42
CA GLY A 124 5.11 4.06 -23.44
C GLY A 124 4.36 4.06 -22.11
N LEU A 125 3.08 3.67 -22.09
CA LEU A 125 2.31 3.51 -20.85
C LEU A 125 2.62 2.17 -20.19
N VAL A 126 2.79 1.10 -20.98
CA VAL A 126 3.25 -0.20 -20.47
C VAL A 126 4.58 -0.07 -19.73
N ASP A 127 5.55 0.63 -20.33
CA ASP A 127 6.87 0.86 -19.72
C ASP A 127 6.77 1.72 -18.46
N PHE A 128 5.96 2.77 -18.49
CA PHE A 128 5.73 3.63 -17.33
C PHE A 128 5.15 2.84 -16.15
N VAL A 129 4.12 2.03 -16.38
CA VAL A 129 3.44 1.27 -15.31
C VAL A 129 4.30 0.13 -14.77
N LYS A 130 5.18 -0.45 -15.61
CA LYS A 130 6.08 -1.53 -15.19
C LYS A 130 6.98 -1.12 -14.03
N GLU A 131 7.49 0.11 -14.01
CA GLU A 131 8.31 0.61 -12.90
C GLU A 131 7.58 0.54 -11.56
N PHE A 132 6.28 0.85 -11.53
CA PHE A 132 5.46 0.78 -10.32
C PHE A 132 5.19 -0.66 -9.89
N ILE A 133 4.88 -1.55 -10.85
CA ILE A 133 4.67 -2.98 -10.57
C ILE A 133 5.94 -3.62 -9.97
N ASP A 134 7.11 -3.30 -10.51
CA ASP A 134 8.38 -3.83 -10.02
C ASP A 134 8.64 -3.35 -8.58
N LYS A 135 8.34 -2.08 -8.27
CA LYS A 135 8.43 -1.52 -6.91
C LYS A 135 7.42 -2.14 -5.93
N GLN A 136 6.22 -2.50 -6.39
CA GLN A 136 5.21 -3.15 -5.55
C GLN A 136 5.70 -4.49 -5.00
N THR A 137 6.43 -5.26 -5.81
CA THR A 137 6.98 -6.56 -5.37
C THR A 137 7.89 -6.41 -4.15
N GLY A 138 8.78 -5.41 -4.17
CA GLY A 138 9.65 -5.12 -3.03
C GLY A 138 8.90 -4.60 -1.80
N SER A 139 7.90 -3.73 -2.02
CA SER A 139 7.11 -3.15 -0.93
C SER A 139 6.27 -4.20 -0.20
N ILE A 140 5.63 -5.10 -0.94
CA ILE A 140 4.83 -6.20 -0.37
C ILE A 140 5.74 -7.18 0.38
N ALA A 141 6.87 -7.59 -0.23
CA ALA A 141 7.81 -8.50 0.42
C ALA A 141 8.35 -7.94 1.75
N PHE A 142 8.62 -6.63 1.81
CA PHE A 142 9.01 -5.95 3.04
C PHE A 142 7.92 -6.04 4.12
N LEU A 143 6.68 -5.73 3.77
CA LEU A 143 5.55 -5.79 4.71
C LEU A 143 5.30 -7.23 5.20
N GLU A 144 5.31 -8.21 4.31
CA GLU A 144 5.11 -9.63 4.65
C GLU A 144 6.23 -10.16 5.55
N TYR A 145 7.48 -9.76 5.30
CA TYR A 145 8.61 -10.10 6.16
C TYR A 145 8.41 -9.57 7.58
N HIS A 146 8.05 -8.30 7.72
CA HIS A 146 7.81 -7.69 9.03
C HIS A 146 6.55 -8.24 9.72
N GLN A 147 5.52 -8.59 8.95
CA GLN A 147 4.33 -9.28 9.48
C GLN A 147 4.73 -10.62 10.10
N LYS A 148 5.55 -11.42 9.40
CA LYS A 148 6.01 -12.73 9.87
C LYS A 148 6.87 -12.61 11.13
N LEU A 149 7.82 -11.68 11.15
CA LEU A 149 8.66 -11.44 12.34
C LEU A 149 7.83 -11.11 13.58
N LEU A 150 6.80 -10.26 13.42
CA LEU A 150 5.94 -9.87 14.52
C LEU A 150 5.05 -11.03 14.98
N GLU A 151 4.54 -11.85 14.05
CA GLU A 151 3.81 -13.09 14.39
C GLU A 151 4.66 -14.05 15.21
N GLU A 152 5.91 -14.28 14.82
CA GLU A 152 6.84 -15.18 15.52
C GLU A 152 7.18 -14.65 16.93
N SER A 153 7.42 -13.35 17.08
CA SER A 153 7.69 -12.72 18.39
C SER A 153 6.52 -12.91 19.36
N LEU A 154 5.29 -12.67 18.90
CA LEU A 154 4.09 -12.81 19.72
C LEU A 154 3.84 -14.27 20.15
N GLN A 155 4.17 -15.24 19.28
CA GLN A 155 4.07 -16.66 19.63
C GLN A 155 5.07 -17.07 20.72
N GLN A 156 6.31 -16.56 20.66
CA GLN A 156 7.34 -16.84 21.66
C GLN A 156 6.98 -16.26 23.04
N GLU A 157 6.48 -15.02 23.08
CA GLU A 157 5.99 -14.39 24.32
C GLU A 157 4.85 -15.18 24.95
N GLY A 158 3.88 -15.63 24.14
CA GLY A 158 2.76 -16.45 24.61
C GLY A 158 3.17 -17.81 25.17
N LEU A 159 4.19 -18.46 24.59
CA LEU A 159 4.76 -19.71 25.10
C LEU A 159 5.52 -19.51 26.41
N SER A 160 6.27 -18.42 26.52
CA SER A 160 7.00 -18.04 27.74
C SER A 160 6.04 -17.77 28.91
N ALA A 161 4.98 -16.99 28.68
CA ALA A 161 3.96 -16.67 29.68
C ALA A 161 3.25 -17.92 30.22
N LYS A 162 2.84 -18.85 29.33
CA LYS A 162 2.23 -20.13 29.73
C LYS A 162 3.16 -21.02 30.54
N SER A 163 4.45 -21.00 30.22
CA SER A 163 5.47 -21.79 30.93
C SER A 163 5.72 -21.26 32.35
N ALA A 164 5.77 -19.93 32.51
CA ALA A 164 5.89 -19.28 33.82
C ALA A 164 4.67 -19.56 34.72
N GLU A 165 3.45 -19.44 34.17
CA GLU A 165 2.21 -19.72 34.91
C GLU A 165 2.10 -21.20 35.34
N SER A 166 2.61 -22.13 34.53
CA SER A 166 2.69 -23.56 34.88
C SER A 166 3.74 -23.83 35.98
N ALA A 167 4.83 -23.07 36.04
CA ALA A 167 5.85 -23.19 37.08
C ALA A 167 5.36 -22.65 38.43
N GLU A 168 4.58 -21.56 38.45
CA GLU A 168 4.00 -20.97 39.67
C GLU A 168 2.86 -21.81 40.28
N ARG A 169 2.16 -22.62 39.46
CA ARG A 169 1.07 -23.51 39.92
C ARG A 169 1.54 -24.87 40.46
N ARG A 170 2.85 -25.12 40.56
CA ARG A 170 3.34 -26.36 41.20
C ARG A 170 3.12 -26.26 42.71
N PRO A 171 2.41 -27.22 43.34
CA PRO A 171 2.21 -27.20 44.78
C PRO A 171 3.55 -27.35 45.48
N VAL A 172 3.81 -26.46 46.45
CA VAL A 172 4.94 -26.58 47.39
C VAL A 172 4.65 -27.80 48.26
N CYS A 173 5.38 -28.90 48.02
CA CYS A 173 5.47 -30.02 48.95
C CYS A 173 6.45 -29.69 50.07
#